data_AF-A0A4Y7NIM1-F1
#
_entry.id   AF-A0A4Y7NIM1-F1
#
_cell.length_a   1.000
_cell.length_b   1.000
_cell.length_c   1.000
_cell.angle_alpha   90.00
_cell.angle_beta   90.00
_cell.angle_gamma   90.00
#
_symmetry.space_group_name_H-M   'P 1'
#
loop_
_entity.id
_entity.type
_entity.pdbx_description
1 polymer ?
#
loop_
_entity_poly.entity_id
_entity_poly.type
_entity_poly.pdbx_seq_one_letter_code
_entity_poly.pdbx_strand_id
1 'polypeptide(L)'
;MVFINCVRVSSKLYGNVVIIAAKQPQNVGIQSVVQRGISSKAMRHRLPKESKPAPFPYKEKKYTFLKALFDTTSDRLDENSKLILVEGPPAAGKGALAKEIAEDLDMHYLPSPTIAEHMVNSYGYNLKQLDSQLPETCKSYDETDFLRDPKQLNGTKAGRFQLTKFSLRYQRYIEALAHILNTGQGVVMDRSPYSDLAYIAAMAEHGIVSRNIFNYYHQVRNNSLFAIWRPHLVVYLDVPVEETRRRIEARNRPHEKDSLATTPAYLQTLENVHKKNYLKDISIHAEVLVYDGSKPVEPEIVVEDIERLNFEQYGPYDEKMKDWRSEDKWTFNNHRMTFTNDQDSLMQYLNVPGTRCPEVIIPPEDFRTFERIFHEAPGNKYARGFNEDAGDKGALFKLS
;
A
#
# COMPACT_ATOMS: atom_id res chain seq x y z
N MET A 1 55.23 -15.63 -21.28
CA MET A 1 55.47 -15.94 -22.71
C MET A 1 54.44 -16.97 -23.13
N VAL A 2 53.34 -16.53 -23.73
CA VAL A 2 52.33 -17.40 -24.36
C VAL A 2 52.14 -16.83 -25.76
N PHE A 3 52.59 -17.56 -26.76
CA PHE A 3 52.52 -17.14 -28.16
C PHE A 3 51.12 -17.44 -28.72
N ILE A 4 50.37 -16.35 -28.90
CA ILE A 4 49.59 -15.94 -30.09
C ILE A 4 49.36 -17.05 -31.14
N ASN A 5 48.09 -17.35 -31.42
CA ASN A 5 47.62 -17.25 -32.79
C ASN A 5 46.14 -16.87 -32.89
N CYS A 6 45.95 -15.70 -33.49
CA CYS A 6 44.70 -15.04 -33.80
C CYS A 6 44.28 -15.50 -35.20
N VAL A 7 43.04 -15.94 -35.39
CA VAL A 7 42.45 -16.04 -36.73
C VAL A 7 41.14 -15.28 -36.76
N ARG A 8 41.16 -14.21 -37.56
CA ARG A 8 40.06 -13.30 -37.87
C ARG A 8 38.94 -14.04 -38.60
N VAL A 9 37.71 -13.71 -38.22
CA VAL A 9 36.47 -14.06 -38.92
C VAL A 9 36.16 -12.97 -39.96
N SER A 10 36.00 -13.39 -41.21
CA SER A 10 35.33 -12.69 -42.32
C SER A 10 34.92 -13.79 -43.31
N SER A 11 33.78 -13.81 -44.00
CA SER A 11 32.61 -12.94 -44.13
C SER A 11 31.50 -13.82 -44.72
N LYS A 12 30.26 -13.54 -44.34
CA LYS A 12 28.96 -13.86 -44.97
C LYS A 12 28.98 -14.74 -46.22
N LEU A 13 28.15 -15.78 -46.23
CA LEU A 13 27.27 -16.07 -47.36
C LEU A 13 26.06 -16.91 -46.91
N TYR A 14 24.93 -16.55 -47.51
CA TYR A 14 23.56 -16.94 -47.22
C TYR A 14 23.31 -18.44 -47.39
N GLY A 15 22.46 -19.01 -46.53
CA GLY A 15 21.91 -20.35 -46.69
C GLY A 15 20.79 -20.61 -45.68
N ASN A 16 19.60 -20.91 -46.19
CA ASN A 16 18.36 -21.12 -45.43
C ASN A 16 18.53 -22.12 -44.28
N VAL A 17 18.29 -21.68 -43.04
CA VAL A 17 18.15 -22.58 -41.90
C VAL A 17 16.73 -23.14 -41.91
N VAL A 18 16.60 -24.38 -42.37
CA VAL A 18 15.46 -25.24 -42.05
C VAL A 18 15.54 -25.54 -40.56
N ILE A 19 14.61 -24.99 -39.78
CA ILE A 19 14.43 -25.36 -38.38
C ILE A 19 13.83 -26.78 -38.38
N ILE A 20 14.64 -27.76 -38.03
CA ILE A 20 14.18 -29.13 -37.78
C ILE A 20 13.37 -29.09 -36.49
N ALA A 21 12.04 -29.09 -36.62
CA ALA A 21 11.13 -29.31 -35.52
C ALA A 21 11.37 -30.72 -34.95
N ALA A 22 12.00 -30.80 -33.78
CA ALA A 22 12.09 -32.04 -33.02
C ALA A 22 10.67 -32.41 -32.53
N LYS A 23 10.08 -33.42 -33.16
CA LYS A 23 8.83 -34.07 -32.72
C LYS A 23 9.07 -34.69 -31.33
N GLN A 24 8.54 -34.10 -30.27
CA GLN A 24 8.38 -34.79 -29.00
C GLN A 24 7.23 -35.81 -29.12
N PRO A 25 7.36 -37.01 -28.53
CA PRO A 25 6.32 -38.01 -28.56
C PRO A 25 5.11 -37.56 -27.74
N GLN A 26 3.93 -37.61 -28.36
CA GLN A 26 2.64 -37.42 -27.71
C GLN A 26 2.38 -38.55 -26.71
N ASN A 27 2.69 -38.31 -25.44
CA ASN A 27 2.03 -39.02 -24.35
C ASN A 27 0.75 -38.25 -24.03
N VAL A 28 -0.39 -38.83 -24.41
CA VAL A 28 -1.73 -38.39 -24.00
C VAL A 28 -1.91 -38.76 -22.52
N GLY A 29 -1.25 -38.01 -21.65
CA GLY A 29 -1.71 -37.78 -20.30
C GLY A 29 -2.46 -36.45 -20.33
N ILE A 30 -3.63 -36.37 -19.71
CA ILE A 30 -4.30 -35.10 -19.42
C ILE A 30 -3.39 -34.36 -18.42
N GLN A 31 -2.34 -33.71 -18.93
CA GLN A 31 -1.62 -32.69 -18.19
C GLN A 31 -2.52 -31.47 -18.29
N SER A 32 -3.33 -31.25 -17.25
CA SER A 32 -3.82 -29.92 -16.96
C SER A 32 -2.58 -29.01 -16.95
N VAL A 33 -2.46 -28.15 -17.95
CA VAL A 33 -1.53 -27.02 -17.91
C VAL A 33 -2.03 -26.15 -16.76
N VAL A 34 -1.58 -26.43 -15.54
CA VAL A 34 -1.82 -25.56 -14.40
C VAL A 34 -0.88 -24.39 -14.63
N GLN A 35 -1.37 -23.33 -15.26
CA GLN A 35 -0.74 -22.02 -15.16
C GLN A 35 -0.71 -21.66 -13.67
N ARG A 36 0.48 -21.70 -13.06
CA ARG A 36 0.71 -21.35 -11.64
C ARG A 36 0.80 -19.84 -11.47
N GLY A 37 -0.21 -19.15 -11.97
CA GLY A 37 -0.46 -17.72 -11.77
C GLY A 37 -1.60 -17.50 -10.78
N ILE A 38 -1.90 -16.24 -10.46
CA ILE A 38 -3.14 -15.89 -9.74
C ILE A 38 -4.33 -16.44 -10.53
N SER A 39 -5.34 -16.99 -9.86
CA SER A 39 -6.52 -17.56 -10.52
C SER A 39 -7.83 -17.05 -9.95
N SER A 40 -8.78 -16.72 -10.82
CA SER A 40 -10.12 -16.27 -10.44
C SER A 40 -10.89 -17.35 -9.69
N LYS A 41 -11.90 -16.90 -8.93
CA LYS A 41 -12.85 -17.77 -8.23
C LYS A 41 -13.51 -18.76 -9.18
N ALA A 42 -13.91 -18.31 -10.37
CA ALA A 42 -14.57 -19.13 -11.38
C ALA A 42 -13.67 -20.29 -11.87
N MET A 43 -12.37 -20.04 -12.04
CA MET A 43 -11.40 -21.05 -12.44
C MET A 43 -11.10 -22.05 -11.32
N ARG A 44 -10.96 -21.58 -10.07
CA ARG A 44 -10.65 -22.46 -8.92
C ARG A 44 -11.80 -23.36 -8.49
N HIS A 45 -13.05 -22.99 -8.74
CA HIS A 45 -14.19 -23.89 -8.49
C HIS A 45 -14.10 -25.22 -9.26
N ARG A 46 -13.31 -25.28 -10.32
CA ARG A 46 -13.10 -26.48 -11.15
C ARG A 46 -11.90 -27.33 -10.71
N LEU A 47 -11.08 -26.84 -9.78
CA LEU A 47 -9.89 -27.50 -9.29
C LEU A 47 -10.14 -28.16 -7.92
N PRO A 48 -9.41 -29.24 -7.57
CA PRO A 48 -9.48 -29.81 -6.23
C PRO A 48 -9.07 -28.77 -5.19
N LYS A 49 -9.86 -28.61 -4.13
CA LYS A 49 -9.52 -27.68 -3.05
C LYS A 49 -8.30 -28.19 -2.31
N GLU A 50 -7.22 -27.42 -2.32
CA GLU A 50 -6.03 -27.74 -1.56
C GLU A 50 -6.32 -27.76 -0.05
N SER A 51 -5.73 -28.73 0.65
CA SER A 51 -5.85 -28.89 2.09
C SER A 51 -5.00 -27.82 2.81
N LYS A 52 -5.56 -26.63 3.00
CA LYS A 52 -4.91 -25.51 3.71
C LYS A 52 -5.31 -25.45 5.18
N PRO A 53 -4.39 -25.08 6.10
CA PRO A 53 -4.75 -24.79 7.49
C PRO A 53 -5.80 -23.68 7.57
N ALA A 54 -6.72 -23.79 8.54
CA ALA A 54 -7.74 -22.76 8.75
C ALA A 54 -7.09 -21.40 9.10
N PRO A 55 -7.62 -20.26 8.61
CA PRO A 55 -7.06 -18.93 8.87
C PRO A 55 -6.79 -18.67 10.35
N PHE A 56 -5.63 -18.09 10.66
CA PHE A 56 -5.27 -17.80 12.05
C PHE A 56 -5.99 -16.53 12.54
N PRO A 57 -6.65 -16.55 13.72
CA PRO A 57 -7.35 -15.38 14.28
C PRO A 57 -6.36 -14.37 14.90
N TYR A 58 -5.65 -13.66 14.03
CA TYR A 58 -4.53 -12.78 14.40
C TYR A 58 -4.95 -11.47 15.08
N LYS A 59 -6.22 -11.10 15.00
CA LYS A 59 -6.76 -9.91 15.68
C LYS A 59 -7.00 -10.17 17.17
N GLU A 60 -7.30 -11.41 17.53
CA GLU A 60 -7.58 -11.81 18.92
C GLU A 60 -6.41 -12.55 19.58
N LYS A 61 -5.53 -13.18 18.79
CA LYS A 61 -4.43 -14.02 19.31
C LYS A 61 -3.09 -13.59 18.74
N LYS A 62 -2.08 -13.53 19.62
CA LYS A 62 -0.69 -13.34 19.22
C LYS A 62 -0.11 -14.60 18.59
N TYR A 63 0.70 -14.42 17.54
CA TYR A 63 1.46 -15.49 16.91
C TYR A 63 2.86 -15.54 17.51
N THR A 64 3.13 -16.52 18.38
CA THR A 64 4.38 -16.60 19.15
C THR A 64 5.35 -17.63 18.57
N PHE A 65 6.61 -17.59 19.00
CA PHE A 65 7.61 -18.59 18.62
C PHE A 65 7.14 -20.03 18.82
N LEU A 66 6.49 -20.35 19.95
CA LEU A 66 5.96 -21.69 20.21
C LEU A 66 4.88 -22.10 19.21
N LYS A 67 4.02 -21.17 18.78
CA LYS A 67 3.03 -21.44 17.72
C LYS A 67 3.70 -21.66 16.38
N ALA A 68 4.74 -20.88 16.08
CA ALA A 68 5.47 -20.98 14.82
C ALA A 68 6.20 -22.32 14.61
N LEU A 69 6.47 -23.08 15.68
CA LEU A 69 6.97 -24.45 15.58
C LEU A 69 5.95 -25.45 15.01
N PHE A 70 4.65 -25.18 15.14
CA PHE A 70 3.56 -26.09 14.73
C PHE A 70 2.62 -25.49 13.67
N ASP A 71 2.68 -24.19 13.41
CA ASP A 71 1.83 -23.46 12.46
C ASP A 71 2.70 -22.64 11.50
N THR A 72 3.35 -23.30 10.53
CA THR A 72 4.20 -22.63 9.55
C THR A 72 3.39 -21.71 8.63
N THR A 73 3.88 -20.50 8.39
CA THR A 73 3.31 -19.55 7.45
C THR A 73 3.25 -20.10 6.02
N SER A 74 4.33 -20.73 5.53
CA SER A 74 4.41 -21.22 4.15
C SER A 74 3.33 -22.25 3.80
N ASP A 75 2.84 -23.02 4.79
CA ASP A 75 1.80 -24.04 4.57
C ASP A 75 0.41 -23.42 4.29
N ARG A 76 0.27 -22.10 4.49
CA ARG A 76 -0.94 -21.32 4.24
C ARG A 76 -0.90 -20.59 2.90
N LEU A 77 0.30 -20.30 2.40
CA LEU A 77 0.50 -19.47 1.21
C LEU A 77 0.28 -20.29 -0.06
N ASP A 78 -0.30 -19.65 -1.06
CA ASP A 78 -0.63 -20.22 -2.37
C ASP A 78 -0.40 -19.22 -3.52
N GLU A 79 -0.79 -19.60 -4.73
CA GLU A 79 -0.68 -18.74 -5.90
C GLU A 79 -1.46 -17.43 -5.74
N ASN A 80 -2.61 -17.47 -5.06
CA ASN A 80 -3.48 -16.32 -4.79
C ASN A 80 -3.10 -15.52 -3.52
N SER A 81 -2.08 -15.93 -2.76
CA SER A 81 -1.56 -15.22 -1.60
C SER A 81 -0.69 -14.04 -2.04
N LYS A 82 -1.28 -13.08 -2.75
CA LYS A 82 -0.59 -11.98 -3.40
C LYS A 82 -1.13 -10.64 -2.91
N LEU A 83 -0.26 -9.64 -3.00
CA LEU A 83 -0.57 -8.24 -2.67
C LEU A 83 -0.64 -7.44 -3.96
N ILE A 84 -1.85 -6.99 -4.29
CA ILE A 84 -2.18 -6.24 -5.50
C ILE A 84 -2.53 -4.80 -5.10
N LEU A 85 -1.94 -3.83 -5.78
CA LEU A 85 -2.23 -2.41 -5.58
C LEU A 85 -2.91 -1.82 -6.81
N VAL A 86 -3.99 -1.09 -6.60
CA VAL A 86 -4.63 -0.27 -7.64
C VAL A 86 -4.24 1.19 -7.42
N GLU A 87 -3.51 1.75 -8.38
CA GLU A 87 -2.89 3.08 -8.34
C GLU A 87 -3.38 3.95 -9.50
N GLY A 88 -3.16 5.26 -9.40
CA GLY A 88 -3.62 6.23 -10.40
C GLY A 88 -4.08 7.57 -9.81
N PRO A 89 -4.34 8.56 -10.67
CA PRO A 89 -4.65 9.92 -10.25
C PRO A 89 -5.95 10.00 -9.42
N PRO A 90 -6.21 11.12 -8.72
CA PRO A 90 -7.48 11.37 -8.05
C PRO A 90 -8.67 11.13 -9.01
N ALA A 91 -9.84 10.73 -8.48
CA ALA A 91 -11.05 10.47 -9.27
C ALA A 91 -10.92 9.42 -10.40
N ALA A 92 -9.87 8.60 -10.44
CA ALA A 92 -9.71 7.52 -11.43
C ALA A 92 -10.61 6.28 -11.22
N GLY A 93 -11.39 6.19 -10.13
CA GLY A 93 -12.24 5.01 -9.86
C GLY A 93 -11.55 3.82 -9.18
N LYS A 94 -10.29 4.01 -8.71
CA LYS A 94 -9.44 2.96 -8.10
C LYS A 94 -10.14 2.07 -7.07
N GLY A 95 -10.87 2.65 -6.11
CA GLY A 95 -11.50 1.87 -5.04
C GLY A 95 -12.61 0.94 -5.53
N ALA A 96 -13.38 1.35 -6.54
CA ALA A 96 -14.40 0.50 -7.14
C ALA A 96 -13.76 -0.68 -7.89
N LEU A 97 -12.77 -0.39 -8.74
CA LEU A 97 -12.03 -1.42 -9.47
C LEU A 97 -11.30 -2.39 -8.53
N ALA A 98 -10.65 -1.88 -7.48
CA ALA A 98 -9.94 -2.69 -6.49
C ALA A 98 -10.89 -3.66 -5.76
N LYS A 99 -12.10 -3.19 -5.45
CA LYS A 99 -13.14 -4.01 -4.81
C LYS A 99 -13.63 -5.12 -5.76
N GLU A 100 -13.90 -4.80 -7.01
CA GLU A 100 -14.36 -5.77 -8.02
C GLU A 100 -13.28 -6.82 -8.31
N ILE A 101 -12.02 -6.41 -8.49
CA ILE A 101 -10.88 -7.34 -8.64
C ILE A 101 -10.76 -8.26 -7.41
N ALA A 102 -10.93 -7.73 -6.20
CA ALA A 102 -10.86 -8.54 -4.99
C ALA A 102 -11.98 -9.60 -4.93
N GLU A 103 -13.20 -9.23 -5.33
CA GLU A 103 -14.35 -10.14 -5.39
C GLU A 103 -14.12 -11.28 -6.41
N ASP A 104 -13.61 -10.96 -7.60
CA ASP A 104 -13.35 -11.94 -8.67
C ASP A 104 -12.19 -12.89 -8.34
N LEU A 105 -11.17 -12.38 -7.63
CA LEU A 105 -10.00 -13.16 -7.21
C LEU A 105 -10.16 -13.84 -5.83
N ASP A 106 -11.30 -13.67 -5.16
CA ASP A 106 -11.56 -14.12 -3.78
C ASP A 106 -10.50 -13.63 -2.77
N MET A 107 -10.05 -12.39 -2.96
CA MET A 107 -9.06 -11.70 -2.14
C MET A 107 -9.73 -10.72 -1.17
N HIS A 108 -9.04 -10.36 -0.11
CA HIS A 108 -9.53 -9.36 0.83
C HIS A 108 -9.30 -7.94 0.29
N TYR A 109 -10.35 -7.15 0.12
CA TYR A 109 -10.23 -5.74 -0.22
C TYR A 109 -9.96 -4.91 1.04
N LEU A 110 -8.87 -4.14 1.03
CA LEU A 110 -8.55 -3.14 2.06
C LEU A 110 -8.59 -1.74 1.45
N PRO A 111 -9.56 -0.89 1.86
CA PRO A 111 -9.68 0.46 1.33
C PRO A 111 -8.58 1.40 1.85
N SER A 112 -8.26 2.42 1.04
CA SER A 112 -7.37 3.50 1.43
C SER A 112 -7.90 4.24 2.66
N PRO A 113 -7.08 4.47 3.71
CA PRO A 113 -7.55 5.10 4.94
C PRO A 113 -7.80 6.60 4.75
N THR A 114 -8.89 7.10 5.33
CA THR A 114 -9.15 8.54 5.44
C THR A 114 -8.67 9.09 6.78
N ILE A 115 -8.29 10.38 6.83
CA ILE A 115 -7.96 10.99 8.12
C ILE A 115 -9.21 11.08 8.98
N ALA A 116 -10.35 11.44 8.38
CA ALA A 116 -11.64 11.53 9.09
C ALA A 116 -11.99 10.25 9.86
N GLU A 117 -11.81 9.06 9.27
CA GLU A 117 -12.00 7.77 9.96
C GLU A 117 -11.04 7.59 11.13
N HIS A 118 -9.78 8.02 10.99
CA HIS A 118 -8.79 7.96 12.06
C HIS A 118 -9.06 8.97 13.19
N MET A 119 -9.86 10.01 12.96
CA MET A 119 -10.26 10.96 14.02
C MET A 119 -11.36 10.39 14.93
N VAL A 120 -11.94 9.24 14.58
CA VAL A 120 -12.90 8.54 15.43
C VAL A 120 -12.13 7.56 16.32
N ASN A 121 -12.28 7.69 17.63
CA ASN A 121 -11.59 6.80 18.56
C ASN A 121 -12.23 5.39 18.60
N SER A 122 -11.61 4.49 19.37
CA SER A 122 -12.05 3.09 19.45
C SER A 122 -13.46 2.87 20.02
N TYR A 123 -14.07 3.89 20.65
CA TYR A 123 -15.44 3.87 21.18
C TYR A 123 -16.43 4.66 20.30
N GLY A 124 -16.01 5.16 19.14
CA GLY A 124 -16.87 5.90 18.22
C GLY A 124 -16.97 7.41 18.48
N TYR A 125 -16.20 7.96 19.42
CA TYR A 125 -16.17 9.39 19.68
C TYR A 125 -15.34 10.13 18.63
N ASN A 126 -15.91 11.16 18.02
CA ASN A 126 -15.23 11.97 17.00
C ASN A 126 -14.43 13.09 17.65
N LEU A 127 -13.10 13.00 17.57
CA LEU A 127 -12.17 13.96 18.18
C LEU A 127 -12.25 15.36 17.55
N LYS A 128 -12.76 15.49 16.32
CA LYS A 128 -12.96 16.79 15.66
C LYS A 128 -13.93 17.70 16.44
N GLN A 129 -14.81 17.13 17.26
CA GLN A 129 -15.72 17.90 18.12
C GLN A 129 -14.96 18.77 19.16
N LEU A 130 -13.71 18.41 19.46
CA LEU A 130 -12.86 19.12 20.42
C LEU A 130 -12.11 20.31 19.81
N ASP A 131 -12.19 20.54 18.49
CA ASP A 131 -11.45 21.59 17.79
C ASP A 131 -11.69 23.01 18.35
N SER A 132 -12.88 23.27 18.88
CA SER A 132 -13.21 24.56 19.50
C SER A 132 -12.40 24.87 20.75
N GLN A 133 -11.89 23.83 21.42
CA GLN A 133 -11.09 23.92 22.65
C GLN A 133 -9.58 23.88 22.35
N LEU A 134 -9.19 23.53 21.12
CA LEU A 134 -7.80 23.35 20.73
C LEU A 134 -7.17 24.65 20.17
N PRO A 135 -5.89 24.88 20.46
CA PRO A 135 -5.10 25.89 19.74
C PRO A 135 -5.12 25.65 18.23
N GLU A 136 -5.03 26.72 17.45
CA GLU A 136 -5.10 26.67 15.97
C GLU A 136 -4.11 25.66 15.37
N THR A 137 -2.91 25.56 15.93
CA THR A 137 -1.86 24.62 15.53
C THR A 137 -2.26 23.15 15.71
N CYS A 138 -3.11 22.84 16.69
CA CYS A 138 -3.55 21.50 17.09
C CYS A 138 -4.94 21.12 16.56
N LYS A 139 -5.72 22.07 16.04
CA LYS A 139 -7.02 21.78 15.41
C LYS A 139 -6.92 20.70 14.33
N SER A 140 -8.00 19.93 14.19
CA SER A 140 -8.13 18.91 13.16
C SER A 140 -7.93 19.49 11.76
N TYR A 141 -7.39 18.67 10.87
CA TYR A 141 -7.16 19.04 9.49
C TYR A 141 -7.26 17.79 8.62
N ASP A 142 -8.44 17.59 8.04
CA ASP A 142 -8.76 16.44 7.20
C ASP A 142 -8.64 16.76 5.70
N GLU A 143 -9.07 15.83 4.84
CA GLU A 143 -9.04 16.01 3.40
C GLU A 143 -9.90 17.18 2.92
N THR A 144 -11.03 17.44 3.59
CA THR A 144 -11.94 18.54 3.24
C THR A 144 -11.34 19.89 3.64
N ASP A 145 -10.70 19.95 4.81
CA ASP A 145 -9.98 21.14 5.28
C ASP A 145 -8.75 21.42 4.41
N PHE A 146 -8.02 20.36 4.01
CA PHE A 146 -6.92 20.46 3.05
C PHE A 146 -7.38 21.02 1.71
N LEU A 147 -8.49 20.52 1.16
CA LEU A 147 -9.00 21.02 -0.11
C LEU A 147 -9.48 22.49 0.00
N ARG A 148 -10.06 22.88 1.15
CA ARG A 148 -10.53 24.24 1.40
C ARG A 148 -9.39 25.25 1.50
N ASP A 149 -8.37 24.96 2.31
CA ASP A 149 -7.20 25.83 2.47
C ASP A 149 -5.91 25.00 2.59
N PRO A 150 -5.30 24.63 1.44
CA PRO A 150 -4.04 23.88 1.43
C PRO A 150 -2.87 24.64 2.06
N LYS A 151 -2.94 25.98 2.17
CA LYS A 151 -1.83 26.83 2.65
C LYS A 151 -2.00 27.27 4.10
N GLN A 152 -2.96 26.69 4.83
CA GLN A 152 -3.19 27.03 6.23
C GLN A 152 -1.90 26.90 7.07
N LEU A 153 -1.61 27.96 7.85
CA LEU A 153 -0.37 28.13 8.61
C LEU A 153 0.90 28.00 7.73
N ASN A 154 0.91 28.70 6.59
CA ASN A 154 2.01 28.68 5.61
C ASN A 154 2.35 27.25 5.12
N GLY A 155 1.35 26.39 4.99
CA GLY A 155 1.53 25.00 4.53
C GLY A 155 1.94 24.01 5.61
N THR A 156 2.09 24.45 6.87
CA THR A 156 2.44 23.58 7.99
C THR A 156 1.39 22.49 8.21
N LYS A 157 0.10 22.85 8.14
CA LYS A 157 -1.01 21.89 8.28
C LYS A 157 -1.01 20.88 7.15
N ALA A 158 -0.79 21.31 5.90
CA ALA A 158 -0.64 20.42 4.75
C ALA A 158 0.56 19.46 4.89
N GLY A 159 1.69 19.93 5.44
CA GLY A 159 2.83 19.06 5.74
C GLY A 159 2.50 17.97 6.77
N ARG A 160 1.87 18.34 7.89
CA ARG A 160 1.41 17.39 8.93
C ARG A 160 0.34 16.44 8.41
N PHE A 161 -0.59 16.94 7.59
CA PHE A 161 -1.61 16.15 6.90
C PHE A 161 -0.99 15.07 6.04
N GLN A 162 0.00 15.43 5.21
CA GLN A 162 0.64 14.50 4.30
C GLN A 162 1.45 13.43 5.06
N LEU A 163 2.14 13.81 6.14
CA LEU A 163 2.81 12.85 7.03
C LEU A 163 1.81 11.90 7.70
N THR A 164 0.69 12.42 8.19
CA THR A 164 -0.39 11.60 8.78
C THR A 164 -0.96 10.63 7.75
N LYS A 165 -1.24 11.10 6.52
CA LYS A 165 -1.68 10.25 5.42
C LYS A 165 -0.69 9.13 5.11
N PHE A 166 0.60 9.44 5.08
CA PHE A 166 1.65 8.46 4.88
C PHE A 166 1.64 7.41 5.99
N SER A 167 1.58 7.83 7.27
CA SER A 167 1.50 6.93 8.42
C SER A 167 0.28 5.99 8.37
N LEU A 168 -0.89 6.51 8.02
CA LEU A 168 -2.10 5.70 7.90
C LEU A 168 -2.01 4.67 6.78
N ARG A 169 -1.49 5.07 5.61
CA ARG A 169 -1.26 4.14 4.49
C ARG A 169 -0.23 3.08 4.85
N TYR A 170 0.81 3.45 5.57
CA TYR A 170 1.84 2.53 6.07
C TYR A 170 1.24 1.51 7.04
N GLN A 171 0.42 1.95 8.01
CA GLN A 171 -0.30 1.06 8.93
C GLN A 171 -1.23 0.09 8.18
N ARG A 172 -2.07 0.59 7.27
CA ARG A 172 -2.96 -0.26 6.46
C ARG A 172 -2.20 -1.27 5.61
N TYR A 173 -1.03 -0.90 5.12
CA TYR A 173 -0.16 -1.78 4.36
C TYR A 173 0.45 -2.89 5.22
N ILE A 174 0.83 -2.59 6.48
CA ILE A 174 1.25 -3.63 7.43
C ILE A 174 0.10 -4.58 7.75
N GLU A 175 -1.13 -4.06 7.94
CA GLU A 175 -2.32 -4.89 8.14
C GLU A 175 -2.57 -5.84 6.96
N ALA A 176 -2.31 -5.40 5.72
CA ALA A 176 -2.39 -6.23 4.52
C ALA A 176 -1.36 -7.38 4.56
N LEU A 177 -0.10 -7.08 4.87
CA LEU A 177 0.94 -8.09 5.01
C LEU A 177 0.62 -9.10 6.12
N ALA A 178 0.16 -8.61 7.27
CA ALA A 178 -0.28 -9.46 8.38
C ALA A 178 -1.45 -10.37 7.96
N HIS A 179 -2.42 -9.83 7.21
CA HIS A 179 -3.55 -10.61 6.72
C HIS A 179 -3.09 -11.77 5.82
N ILE A 180 -2.25 -11.49 4.82
CA ILE A 180 -1.73 -12.50 3.89
C ILE A 180 -1.01 -13.61 4.65
N LEU A 181 -0.07 -13.26 5.54
CA LEU A 181 0.74 -14.26 6.24
C LEU A 181 -0.03 -15.08 7.29
N ASN A 182 -1.11 -14.55 7.86
CA ASN A 182 -1.92 -15.29 8.83
C ASN A 182 -3.01 -16.15 8.20
N THR A 183 -3.55 -15.72 7.06
CA THR A 183 -4.74 -16.34 6.46
C THR A 183 -4.45 -17.11 5.19
N GLY A 184 -3.39 -16.75 4.44
CA GLY A 184 -3.19 -17.22 3.07
C GLY A 184 -4.13 -16.56 2.05
N GLN A 185 -4.97 -15.60 2.46
CA GLN A 185 -5.82 -14.87 1.54
C GLN A 185 -5.04 -13.67 0.97
N GLY A 186 -4.99 -13.55 -0.36
CA GLY A 186 -4.45 -12.38 -1.03
C GLY A 186 -5.20 -11.10 -0.67
N VAL A 187 -4.56 -9.96 -0.90
CA VAL A 187 -5.12 -8.64 -0.57
C VAL A 187 -5.03 -7.72 -1.78
N VAL A 188 -6.13 -7.00 -2.03
CA VAL A 188 -6.18 -5.90 -2.99
C VAL A 188 -6.37 -4.59 -2.23
N MET A 189 -5.54 -3.59 -2.52
CA MET A 189 -5.63 -2.27 -1.89
C MET A 189 -5.74 -1.16 -2.93
N ASP A 190 -6.43 -0.07 -2.61
CA ASP A 190 -6.31 1.18 -3.37
C ASP A 190 -5.33 2.16 -2.70
N ARG A 191 -4.28 2.52 -3.45
CA ARG A 191 -3.14 3.34 -3.02
C ARG A 191 -2.24 2.70 -1.96
N SER A 192 -0.96 3.02 -2.06
CA SER A 192 0.10 2.52 -1.18
C SER A 192 0.91 3.64 -0.53
N PRO A 193 1.69 3.32 0.53
CA PRO A 193 2.70 4.26 1.04
C PRO A 193 3.79 4.58 0.00
N TYR A 194 4.01 3.71 -0.99
CA TYR A 194 5.02 3.93 -2.03
C TYR A 194 4.62 5.04 -3.02
N SER A 195 3.33 5.14 -3.40
CA SER A 195 2.84 6.17 -4.32
C SER A 195 2.65 7.55 -3.67
N ASP A 196 2.69 7.63 -2.35
CA ASP A 196 2.42 8.86 -1.59
C ASP A 196 3.43 9.99 -1.89
N LEU A 197 4.65 9.65 -2.34
CA LEU A 197 5.69 10.61 -2.73
C LEU A 197 5.22 11.60 -3.81
N ALA A 198 4.29 11.19 -4.66
CA ALA A 198 3.81 12.05 -5.73
C ALA A 198 3.02 13.25 -5.19
N TYR A 199 2.27 13.07 -4.11
CA TYR A 199 1.46 14.13 -3.51
C TYR A 199 2.36 15.19 -2.86
N ILE A 200 3.35 14.80 -2.07
CA ILE A 200 4.28 15.77 -1.45
C ILE A 200 5.12 16.51 -2.50
N ALA A 201 5.52 15.83 -3.58
CA ALA A 201 6.28 16.45 -4.67
C ALA A 201 5.44 17.53 -5.37
N ALA A 202 4.18 17.21 -5.70
CA ALA A 202 3.25 18.19 -6.26
C ALA A 202 2.97 19.34 -5.27
N MET A 203 2.82 19.06 -3.97
CA MET A 203 2.65 20.12 -2.96
C MET A 203 3.86 21.06 -2.90
N ALA A 204 5.08 20.54 -3.00
CA ALA A 204 6.29 21.35 -2.93
C ALA A 204 6.48 22.21 -4.20
N GLU A 205 6.22 21.64 -5.38
CA GLU A 205 6.37 22.35 -6.66
C GLU A 205 5.39 23.52 -6.79
N HIS A 206 4.17 23.36 -6.27
CA HIS A 206 3.12 24.40 -6.28
C HIS A 206 3.16 25.33 -5.06
N GLY A 207 4.22 25.25 -4.24
CA GLY A 207 4.42 26.11 -3.08
C GLY A 207 3.33 25.98 -2.01
N ILE A 208 2.70 24.81 -1.90
CA ILE A 208 1.78 24.45 -0.80
C ILE A 208 2.59 24.15 0.46
N VAL A 209 3.71 23.43 0.32
CA VAL A 209 4.62 23.11 1.43
C VAL A 209 6.01 23.68 1.19
N SER A 210 6.74 23.94 2.27
CA SER A 210 8.12 24.40 2.21
C SER A 210 9.07 23.28 1.71
N ARG A 211 10.27 23.68 1.26
CA ARG A 211 11.32 22.73 0.90
C ARG A 211 11.81 21.90 2.11
N ASN A 212 11.76 22.47 3.31
CA ASN A 212 12.17 21.78 4.53
C ASN A 212 11.18 20.66 4.88
N ILE A 213 9.87 20.91 4.74
CA ILE A 213 8.82 19.89 4.89
C ILE A 213 9.04 18.76 3.88
N PHE A 214 9.28 19.10 2.62
CA PHE A 214 9.57 18.11 1.57
C PHE A 214 10.78 17.23 1.93
N ASN A 215 11.89 17.84 2.36
CA ASN A 215 13.09 17.11 2.76
C ASN A 215 12.88 16.24 4.00
N TYR A 216 12.07 16.72 4.96
CA TYR A 216 11.73 15.97 6.17
C TYR A 216 10.83 14.77 5.85
N TYR A 217 9.83 14.94 4.99
CA TYR A 217 9.00 13.83 4.50
C TYR A 217 9.88 12.73 3.88
N HIS A 218 10.86 13.09 3.05
CA HIS A 218 11.78 12.11 2.46
C HIS A 218 12.63 11.37 3.50
N GLN A 219 13.03 12.03 4.59
CA GLN A 219 13.73 11.37 5.69
C GLN A 219 12.83 10.32 6.37
N VAL A 220 11.58 10.69 6.70
CA VAL A 220 10.59 9.77 7.29
C VAL A 220 10.29 8.59 6.36
N ARG A 221 10.07 8.86 5.08
CA ARG A 221 9.82 7.83 4.06
C ARG A 221 10.98 6.84 3.94
N ASN A 222 12.20 7.35 3.82
CA ASN A 222 13.38 6.49 3.63
C ASN A 222 13.71 5.68 4.90
N ASN A 223 13.34 6.17 6.09
CA ASN A 223 13.52 5.46 7.35
C ASN A 223 12.46 4.37 7.60
N SER A 224 11.35 4.36 6.87
CA SER A 224 10.22 3.44 7.13
C SER A 224 10.03 2.39 6.05
N LEU A 225 10.16 2.75 4.76
CA LEU A 225 9.80 1.84 3.67
C LEU A 225 10.66 0.59 3.55
N PHE A 226 11.88 0.58 4.11
CA PHE A 226 12.74 -0.61 4.08
C PHE A 226 12.22 -1.76 4.97
N ALA A 227 11.38 -1.45 5.96
CA ALA A 227 10.89 -2.40 6.95
C ALA A 227 9.64 -3.19 6.49
N ILE A 228 9.07 -2.83 5.34
CA ILE A 228 7.87 -3.47 4.78
C ILE A 228 8.13 -4.02 3.38
N TRP A 229 7.47 -5.13 3.04
CA TRP A 229 7.63 -5.81 1.76
C TRP A 229 6.94 -5.07 0.61
N ARG A 230 7.55 -5.00 -0.57
CA ARG A 230 6.95 -4.38 -1.76
C ARG A 230 5.79 -5.23 -2.31
N PRO A 231 4.85 -4.68 -3.08
CA PRO A 231 3.73 -5.43 -3.65
C PRO A 231 4.20 -6.45 -4.69
N HIS A 232 3.32 -7.39 -5.03
CA HIS A 232 3.55 -8.28 -6.17
C HIS A 232 3.16 -7.61 -7.47
N LEU A 233 2.01 -6.94 -7.48
CA LEU A 233 1.44 -6.34 -8.69
C LEU A 233 0.93 -4.94 -8.40
N VAL A 234 1.20 -4.03 -9.34
CA VAL A 234 0.61 -2.70 -9.40
C VAL A 234 -0.23 -2.58 -10.67
N VAL A 235 -1.53 -2.37 -10.50
CA VAL A 235 -2.46 -2.01 -11.57
C VAL A 235 -2.59 -0.48 -11.58
N TYR A 236 -2.02 0.17 -12.59
CA TYR A 236 -2.05 1.62 -12.73
C TYR A 236 -3.12 2.06 -13.73
N LEU A 237 -4.01 2.95 -13.30
CA LEU A 237 -5.00 3.60 -14.15
C LEU A 237 -4.43 4.91 -14.69
N ASP A 238 -4.17 4.95 -15.99
CA ASP A 238 -3.72 6.16 -16.67
C ASP A 238 -4.93 7.01 -17.08
N VAL A 239 -5.12 8.15 -16.43
CA VAL A 239 -6.22 9.08 -16.72
C VAL A 239 -5.62 10.44 -17.05
N PRO A 240 -5.89 11.01 -18.24
CA PRO A 240 -5.44 12.36 -18.58
C PRO A 240 -5.92 13.40 -17.56
N VAL A 241 -5.16 14.49 -17.40
CA VAL A 241 -5.48 15.58 -16.47
C VAL A 241 -6.86 16.19 -16.75
N GLU A 242 -7.21 16.39 -18.01
CA GLU A 242 -8.50 16.97 -18.40
C GLU A 242 -9.68 16.08 -17.98
N GLU A 243 -9.58 14.77 -18.19
CA GLU A 243 -10.62 13.84 -17.77
C GLU A 243 -10.66 13.70 -16.24
N THR A 244 -9.49 13.70 -15.58
CA THR A 244 -9.39 13.72 -14.12
C THR A 244 -10.14 14.93 -13.55
N ARG A 245 -9.91 16.12 -14.12
CA ARG A 245 -10.60 17.35 -13.71
C ARG A 245 -12.10 17.27 -13.97
N ARG A 246 -12.53 16.78 -15.14
CA ARG A 246 -13.96 16.59 -15.45
C ARG A 246 -14.64 15.70 -14.40
N ARG A 247 -14.00 14.61 -13.98
CA ARG A 247 -14.52 13.69 -12.95
C ARG A 247 -14.54 14.32 -11.55
N ILE A 248 -13.53 15.14 -11.22
CA ILE A 248 -13.48 15.93 -9.98
C ILE A 248 -14.66 16.91 -9.92
N GLU A 249 -14.96 17.58 -11.02
CA GLU A 249 -16.09 18.49 -11.12
C GLU A 249 -17.43 17.73 -11.06
N ALA A 250 -17.55 16.59 -11.75
CA ALA A 250 -18.76 15.78 -11.77
C ALA A 250 -19.13 15.17 -10.41
N ARG A 251 -18.14 14.80 -9.57
CA ARG A 251 -18.41 14.27 -8.22
C ARG A 251 -18.85 15.32 -7.20
N ASN A 252 -18.74 16.60 -7.56
CA ASN A 252 -19.27 17.76 -6.82
C ASN A 252 -18.98 17.74 -5.31
N ARG A 253 -17.74 17.41 -4.92
CA ARG A 253 -17.32 17.43 -3.52
C ARG A 253 -17.04 18.87 -3.05
N PRO A 254 -17.39 19.23 -1.80
CA PRO A 254 -17.16 20.58 -1.29
C PRO A 254 -15.69 21.00 -1.40
N HIS A 255 -15.46 22.25 -1.85
CA HIS A 255 -14.15 22.89 -1.96
C HIS A 255 -13.14 22.23 -2.91
N GLU A 256 -13.51 21.13 -3.54
CA GLU A 256 -12.56 20.32 -4.29
C GLU A 256 -12.33 20.87 -5.70
N LYS A 257 -13.34 21.48 -6.31
CA LYS A 257 -13.24 22.09 -7.65
C LYS A 257 -12.28 23.30 -7.67
N ASP A 258 -12.31 24.12 -6.63
CA ASP A 258 -11.62 25.41 -6.57
C ASP A 258 -10.31 25.33 -5.76
N SER A 259 -9.91 24.13 -5.32
CA SER A 259 -8.70 23.92 -4.52
C SER A 259 -7.42 24.12 -5.32
N LEU A 260 -6.37 24.64 -4.67
CA LEU A 260 -5.03 24.66 -5.27
C LEU A 260 -4.51 23.24 -5.59
N ALA A 261 -4.95 22.25 -4.81
CA ALA A 261 -4.56 20.84 -4.95
C ALA A 261 -5.32 20.09 -6.06
N THR A 262 -6.17 20.77 -6.83
CA THR A 262 -6.89 20.20 -7.98
C THR A 262 -6.73 21.03 -9.25
N THR A 263 -5.84 22.02 -9.23
CA THR A 263 -5.49 22.79 -10.42
C THR A 263 -4.89 21.88 -11.50
N PRO A 264 -5.10 22.17 -12.81
CA PRO A 264 -4.53 21.37 -13.89
C PRO A 264 -3.02 21.22 -13.78
N ALA A 265 -2.32 22.31 -13.39
CA ALA A 265 -0.88 22.28 -13.21
C ALA A 265 -0.46 21.36 -12.05
N TYR A 266 -1.18 21.37 -10.92
CA TYR A 266 -0.94 20.45 -9.81
C TYR A 266 -1.15 18.99 -10.21
N LEU A 267 -2.27 18.70 -10.89
CA LEU A 267 -2.59 17.36 -11.37
C LEU A 267 -1.56 16.85 -12.39
N GLN A 268 -1.07 17.73 -13.27
CA GLN A 268 -0.03 17.39 -14.22
C GLN A 268 1.30 17.04 -13.55
N THR A 269 1.70 17.82 -12.53
CA THR A 269 2.88 17.49 -11.70
C THR A 269 2.69 16.14 -11.00
N LEU A 270 1.51 15.91 -10.41
CA LEU A 270 1.19 14.65 -9.73
C LEU A 270 1.31 13.44 -10.67
N GLU A 271 0.74 13.53 -11.87
CA GLU A 271 0.82 12.49 -12.91
C GLU A 271 2.26 12.25 -13.35
N ASN A 272 3.01 13.34 -13.61
CA ASN A 272 4.42 13.27 -14.01
C ASN A 272 5.27 12.53 -12.97
N VAL A 273 5.08 12.82 -11.69
CA VAL A 273 5.84 12.18 -10.60
C VAL A 273 5.41 10.71 -10.44
N HIS A 274 4.12 10.38 -10.58
CA HIS A 274 3.68 8.99 -10.60
C HIS A 274 4.37 8.19 -11.72
N LYS A 275 4.32 8.69 -12.95
CA LYS A 275 4.88 8.00 -14.12
C LYS A 275 6.40 7.92 -14.11
N LYS A 276 7.08 9.04 -13.82
CA LYS A 276 8.55 9.14 -13.95
C LYS A 276 9.30 8.58 -12.75
N ASN A 277 8.75 8.73 -11.55
CA ASN A 277 9.45 8.35 -10.32
C ASN A 277 8.88 7.05 -9.76
N TYR A 278 7.58 7.02 -9.44
CA TYR A 278 6.98 5.88 -8.76
C TYR A 278 6.92 4.62 -9.64
N LEU A 279 6.33 4.69 -10.84
CA LEU A 279 6.20 3.52 -11.72
C LEU A 279 7.56 2.98 -12.16
N LYS A 280 8.54 3.86 -12.38
CA LYS A 280 9.90 3.47 -12.73
C LYS A 280 10.58 2.72 -11.59
N ASP A 281 10.44 3.18 -10.36
CA ASP A 281 11.04 2.55 -9.16
C ASP A 281 10.36 1.21 -8.84
N ILE A 282 9.02 1.19 -8.84
CA ILE A 282 8.26 0.00 -8.46
C ILE A 282 8.36 -1.13 -9.48
N SER A 283 8.54 -0.82 -10.77
CA SER A 283 8.67 -1.83 -11.83
C SER A 283 9.94 -2.68 -11.74
N ILE A 284 10.95 -2.22 -11.00
CA ILE A 284 12.15 -3.00 -10.66
C ILE A 284 11.80 -4.15 -9.72
N HIS A 285 10.76 -3.99 -8.90
CA HIS A 285 10.42 -4.92 -7.82
C HIS A 285 9.09 -5.65 -8.02
N ALA A 286 8.10 -5.05 -8.66
CA ALA A 286 6.77 -5.59 -8.86
C ALA A 286 6.43 -5.72 -10.35
N GLU A 287 5.40 -6.50 -10.68
CA GLU A 287 4.75 -6.39 -11.98
C GLU A 287 3.91 -5.12 -12.04
N VAL A 288 3.84 -4.53 -13.23
CA VAL A 288 3.06 -3.32 -13.47
C VAL A 288 2.19 -3.53 -14.69
N LEU A 289 0.87 -3.45 -14.50
CA LEU A 289 -0.12 -3.41 -15.57
C LEU A 289 -0.65 -1.98 -15.68
N VAL A 290 -0.67 -1.44 -16.90
CA VAL A 290 -1.12 -0.07 -17.16
C VAL A 290 -2.36 -0.12 -18.06
N TYR A 291 -3.44 0.49 -17.59
CA TYR A 291 -4.71 0.58 -18.32
C TYR A 291 -5.05 2.02 -18.64
N ASP A 292 -5.64 2.25 -19.80
CA ASP A 292 -6.26 3.54 -20.12
C ASP A 292 -7.54 3.69 -19.27
N GLY A 293 -7.43 4.48 -18.21
CA GLY A 293 -8.53 4.79 -17.32
C GLY A 293 -9.42 5.94 -17.80
N SER A 294 -9.24 6.44 -19.04
CA SER A 294 -10.13 7.46 -19.65
C SER A 294 -11.56 6.95 -19.80
N LYS A 295 -11.71 5.64 -20.00
CA LYS A 295 -12.99 4.91 -19.93
C LYS A 295 -13.02 4.05 -18.66
N PRO A 296 -14.21 3.67 -18.17
CA PRO A 296 -14.32 2.66 -17.13
C PRO A 296 -13.59 1.39 -17.60
N VAL A 297 -12.63 0.93 -16.81
CA VAL A 297 -11.89 -0.30 -17.08
C VAL A 297 -12.73 -1.47 -16.59
N GLU A 298 -12.99 -2.43 -17.47
CA GLU A 298 -13.75 -3.64 -17.13
C GLU A 298 -12.89 -4.55 -16.24
N PRO A 299 -13.35 -4.91 -15.02
CA PRO A 299 -12.57 -5.73 -14.09
C PRO A 299 -12.19 -7.09 -14.65
N GLU A 300 -13.08 -7.68 -15.46
CA GLU A 300 -12.90 -9.01 -16.08
C GLU A 300 -11.65 -9.06 -16.95
N ILE A 301 -11.39 -8.00 -17.73
CA ILE A 301 -10.18 -7.87 -18.57
C ILE A 301 -8.93 -7.80 -17.69
N VAL A 302 -9.00 -7.02 -16.61
CA VAL A 302 -7.87 -6.88 -15.68
C VAL A 302 -7.57 -8.23 -15.01
N VAL A 303 -8.60 -8.95 -14.59
CA VAL A 303 -8.46 -10.28 -13.99
C VAL A 303 -7.85 -11.26 -14.98
N GLU A 304 -8.30 -11.30 -16.24
CA GLU A 304 -7.71 -12.16 -17.28
C GLU A 304 -6.22 -11.87 -17.50
N ASP A 305 -5.84 -10.59 -17.56
CA ASP A 305 -4.43 -10.20 -17.71
C ASP A 305 -3.61 -10.58 -16.47
N ILE A 306 -4.19 -10.46 -15.27
CA ILE A 306 -3.57 -10.92 -14.02
C ILE A 306 -3.33 -12.43 -14.04
N GLU A 307 -4.28 -13.23 -14.54
CA GLU A 307 -4.15 -14.68 -14.64
C GLU A 307 -3.05 -15.11 -15.62
N ARG A 308 -2.78 -14.29 -16.66
CA ARG A 308 -1.71 -14.54 -17.63
C ARG A 308 -0.31 -14.24 -17.08
N LEU A 309 -0.19 -13.52 -15.97
CA LEU A 309 1.10 -13.20 -15.36
C LEU A 309 1.72 -14.44 -14.72
N ASN A 310 3.00 -14.70 -15.04
CA ASN A 310 3.79 -15.73 -14.41
C ASN A 310 4.71 -15.13 -13.33
N PHE A 311 4.32 -15.25 -12.07
CA PHE A 311 5.12 -14.76 -10.94
C PHE A 311 6.30 -15.69 -10.57
N GLU A 312 6.31 -16.94 -11.05
CA GLU A 312 7.35 -17.93 -10.75
C GLU A 312 8.57 -17.82 -11.69
N GLN A 313 8.51 -16.99 -12.74
CA GLN A 313 9.60 -16.89 -13.72
C GLN A 313 10.89 -16.28 -13.17
N TYR A 314 10.83 -15.65 -12.00
CA TYR A 314 11.95 -14.90 -11.42
C TYR A 314 12.83 -15.76 -10.51
N GLY A 315 14.13 -15.76 -10.81
CA GLY A 315 15.13 -16.48 -10.04
C GLY A 315 15.70 -15.70 -8.85
N PRO A 316 16.67 -16.29 -8.11
CA PRO A 316 17.28 -15.68 -6.93
C PRO A 316 18.01 -14.36 -7.20
N TYR A 317 18.49 -14.14 -8.42
CA TYR A 317 19.26 -12.96 -8.80
C TYR A 317 18.43 -11.80 -9.35
N ASP A 318 17.12 -12.01 -9.56
CA ASP A 318 16.22 -10.96 -10.06
C ASP A 318 15.82 -10.01 -8.93
N GLU A 319 15.68 -8.72 -9.22
CA GLU A 319 15.21 -7.74 -8.21
C GLU A 319 13.68 -7.74 -8.04
N LYS A 320 12.94 -8.23 -9.04
CA LYS A 320 11.49 -8.43 -8.97
C LYS A 320 11.15 -9.45 -7.90
N MET A 321 10.07 -9.30 -7.13
CA MET A 321 9.58 -10.24 -6.12
C MET A 321 10.55 -10.63 -5.01
N LYS A 322 11.67 -9.92 -4.84
CA LYS A 322 12.74 -10.28 -3.89
C LYS A 322 12.23 -10.46 -2.46
N ASP A 323 11.29 -9.62 -2.02
CA ASP A 323 10.74 -9.66 -0.66
C ASP A 323 9.85 -10.89 -0.41
N TRP A 324 9.32 -11.48 -1.47
CA TRP A 324 8.41 -12.64 -1.42
C TRP A 324 9.09 -13.96 -1.74
N ARG A 325 10.38 -13.92 -2.08
CA ARG A 325 11.19 -15.11 -2.31
C ARG A 325 12.07 -15.38 -1.10
N SER A 326 11.66 -16.35 -0.31
CA SER A 326 12.54 -16.96 0.67
C SER A 326 12.36 -18.47 0.66
N GLU A 327 13.47 -19.21 0.61
CA GLU A 327 13.45 -20.67 0.72
C GLU A 327 13.28 -21.12 2.18
N ASP A 328 13.63 -20.25 3.13
CA ASP A 328 13.57 -20.54 4.54
C ASP A 328 12.17 -20.26 5.12
N LYS A 329 11.51 -21.33 5.56
CA LYS A 329 10.23 -21.28 6.27
C LYS A 329 10.29 -20.40 7.51
N TRP A 330 11.43 -20.35 8.21
CA TRP A 330 11.59 -19.52 9.40
C TRP A 330 11.54 -18.03 9.07
N THR A 331 12.11 -17.64 7.92
CA THR A 331 12.02 -16.25 7.46
C THR A 331 10.57 -15.79 7.34
N PHE A 332 9.67 -16.58 6.75
CA PHE A 332 8.24 -16.24 6.68
C PHE A 332 7.56 -16.21 8.05
N ASN A 333 7.91 -17.14 8.95
CA ASN A 333 7.37 -17.15 10.30
C ASN A 333 7.82 -15.92 11.11
N ASN A 334 9.08 -15.49 10.99
CA ASN A 334 9.62 -14.30 11.64
C ASN A 334 8.91 -13.04 11.15
N HIS A 335 8.77 -12.87 9.84
CA HIS A 335 8.03 -11.74 9.28
C HIS A 335 6.55 -11.76 9.66
N ARG A 336 5.92 -12.94 9.75
CA ARG A 336 4.55 -13.07 10.29
C ARG A 336 4.47 -12.58 11.73
N MET A 337 5.46 -12.90 12.59
CA MET A 337 5.53 -12.35 13.95
C MET A 337 5.69 -10.83 13.94
N THR A 338 6.61 -10.30 13.14
CA THR A 338 6.87 -8.85 13.03
C THR A 338 5.65 -8.08 12.56
N PHE A 339 5.03 -8.47 11.44
CA PHE A 339 3.87 -7.75 10.89
C PHE A 339 2.59 -7.95 11.71
N THR A 340 2.50 -9.00 12.54
CA THR A 340 1.31 -9.25 13.37
C THR A 340 1.44 -8.64 14.77
N ASN A 341 2.51 -8.95 15.48
CA ASN A 341 2.66 -8.60 16.89
C ASN A 341 3.40 -7.28 17.09
N ASP A 342 4.37 -6.96 16.23
CA ASP A 342 5.30 -5.84 16.41
C ASP A 342 4.94 -4.64 15.52
N GLN A 343 3.66 -4.45 15.22
CA GLN A 343 3.18 -3.33 14.39
C GLN A 343 3.58 -1.98 15.02
N ASP A 344 3.53 -1.86 16.34
CA ASP A 344 3.94 -0.64 17.04
C ASP A 344 5.43 -0.32 16.80
N SER A 345 6.28 -1.34 16.81
CA SER A 345 7.72 -1.20 16.49
C SER A 345 7.92 -0.76 15.04
N LEU A 346 7.12 -1.27 14.11
CA LEU A 346 7.16 -0.83 12.71
C LEU A 346 6.70 0.63 12.55
N MET A 347 5.69 1.05 13.32
CA MET A 347 5.21 2.43 13.33
C MET A 347 6.25 3.39 13.92
N GLN A 348 7.12 2.93 14.84
CA GLN A 348 8.21 3.76 15.39
C GLN A 348 9.22 4.21 14.32
N TYR A 349 9.37 3.50 13.20
CA TYR A 349 10.21 3.97 12.09
C TYR A 349 9.72 5.28 11.46
N LEU A 350 8.46 5.68 11.69
CA LEU A 350 7.92 6.95 11.24
C LEU A 350 8.31 8.11 12.18
N ASN A 351 8.73 7.82 13.42
CA ASN A 351 9.05 8.81 14.45
C ASN A 351 10.48 9.36 14.29
N VAL A 352 10.78 9.94 13.13
CA VAL A 352 12.05 10.62 12.88
C VAL A 352 12.00 12.04 13.49
N PRO A 353 12.94 12.45 14.35
CA PRO A 353 12.92 13.79 14.92
C PRO A 353 13.09 14.91 13.85
N GLY A 354 12.11 15.81 13.77
CA GLY A 354 12.08 16.94 12.82
C GLY A 354 13.03 18.11 13.13
N THR A 355 14.26 17.85 13.59
CA THR A 355 15.21 18.88 14.06
C THR A 355 15.50 19.97 13.03
N ARG A 356 15.45 19.65 11.73
CA ARG A 356 15.68 20.57 10.61
C ARG A 356 14.39 21.17 10.02
N CYS A 357 13.23 20.85 10.59
CA CYS A 357 11.92 21.32 10.13
C CYS A 357 11.05 21.71 11.34
N PRO A 358 11.38 22.83 12.02
CA PRO A 358 10.67 23.26 13.23
C PRO A 358 9.21 23.62 12.97
N GLU A 359 8.87 24.00 11.74
CA GLU A 359 7.50 24.32 11.31
C GLU A 359 6.53 23.12 11.46
N VAL A 360 6.97 21.89 11.22
CA VAL A 360 6.12 20.70 11.41
C VAL A 360 5.94 20.37 12.90
N ILE A 361 6.83 20.83 13.78
CA ILE A 361 6.77 20.55 15.22
C ILE A 361 5.68 21.43 15.85
N ILE A 362 4.83 20.82 16.68
CA ILE A 362 3.82 21.55 17.46
C ILE A 362 4.53 22.25 18.63
N PRO A 363 4.26 23.54 18.90
CA PRO A 363 4.81 24.22 20.07
C PRO A 363 4.49 23.46 21.37
N PRO A 364 5.42 23.38 22.34
CA PRO A 364 5.21 22.59 23.56
C PRO A 364 3.95 22.96 24.37
N GLU A 365 3.61 24.25 24.46
CA GLU A 365 2.44 24.70 25.23
C GLU A 365 1.11 24.33 24.53
N ASP A 366 1.09 24.42 23.19
CA ASP A 366 -0.07 23.99 22.40
C ASP A 366 -0.24 22.47 22.48
N PHE A 367 0.88 21.73 22.47
CA PHE A 367 0.88 20.28 22.59
C PHE A 367 0.40 19.81 23.97
N ARG A 368 0.83 20.46 25.07
CA ARG A 368 0.32 20.19 26.43
C ARG A 368 -1.20 20.40 26.53
N THR A 369 -1.69 21.46 25.89
CA THR A 369 -3.13 21.74 25.85
C THR A 369 -3.88 20.66 25.08
N PHE A 370 -3.34 20.23 23.93
CA PHE A 370 -3.86 19.12 23.15
C PHE A 370 -3.88 17.81 23.93
N GLU A 371 -2.77 17.40 24.57
CA GLU A 371 -2.69 16.17 25.37
C GLU A 371 -3.75 16.15 26.47
N ARG A 372 -3.88 17.26 27.21
CA ARG A 372 -4.88 17.37 28.28
C ARG A 372 -6.29 17.12 27.75
N ILE A 373 -6.68 17.82 26.69
CA ILE A 373 -8.01 17.70 26.08
C ILE A 373 -8.22 16.31 25.47
N PHE A 374 -7.18 15.74 24.84
CA PHE A 374 -7.23 14.41 24.23
C PHE A 374 -7.43 13.31 25.28
N HIS A 375 -6.77 13.39 26.44
CA HIS A 375 -6.92 12.42 27.53
C HIS A 375 -8.23 12.59 28.33
N GLU A 376 -8.76 13.81 28.38
CA GLU A 376 -10.08 14.10 28.97
C GLU A 376 -11.24 13.67 28.05
N ALA A 377 -10.96 13.38 26.77
CA ALA A 377 -11.99 12.97 25.81
C ALA A 377 -12.64 11.61 26.17
N PRO A 378 -13.96 11.46 25.97
CA PRO A 378 -14.66 10.20 26.25
C PRO A 378 -14.03 9.00 25.57
N GLY A 379 -13.67 7.97 26.34
CA GLY A 379 -13.07 6.73 25.83
C GLY A 379 -11.57 6.81 25.48
N ASN A 380 -10.88 7.93 25.74
CA ASN A 380 -9.44 8.09 25.52
C ASN A 380 -8.60 8.08 26.82
N LYS A 381 -9.26 8.05 27.98
CA LYS A 381 -8.58 8.18 29.28
C LYS A 381 -7.69 6.98 29.58
N TYR A 382 -8.16 5.77 29.29
CA TYR A 382 -7.42 4.52 29.44
C TYR A 382 -7.48 3.68 28.15
N ALA A 383 -6.66 2.62 28.14
CA ALA A 383 -6.65 1.64 27.05
C ALA A 383 -8.04 1.03 26.82
N ARG A 384 -8.28 0.54 25.60
CA ARG A 384 -9.53 -0.10 25.24
C ARG A 384 -9.84 -1.27 26.20
N GLY A 385 -11.05 -1.31 26.75
CA GLY A 385 -11.45 -2.31 27.74
C GLY A 385 -11.29 -1.86 29.20
N PHE A 386 -10.74 -0.67 29.46
CA PHE A 386 -10.51 -0.13 30.80
C PHE A 386 -11.23 1.20 31.09
N ASN A 387 -12.15 1.64 30.22
CA ASN A 387 -12.90 2.89 30.39
C ASN A 387 -14.29 2.60 30.97
N GLU A 388 -14.44 2.72 32.29
CA GLU A 388 -15.73 2.51 32.98
C GLU A 388 -16.81 3.49 32.50
N ASP A 389 -16.41 4.72 32.17
CA ASP A 389 -17.25 5.77 31.58
C ASP A 389 -17.79 5.40 30.20
N ALA A 390 -17.08 4.54 29.46
CA ALA A 390 -17.50 4.01 28.17
C ALA A 390 -18.24 2.67 28.27
N GLY A 391 -18.52 2.19 29.49
CA GLY A 391 -19.28 0.96 29.74
C GLY A 391 -18.43 -0.30 29.90
N ASP A 392 -17.11 -0.18 30.00
CA ASP A 392 -16.25 -1.33 30.27
C ASP A 392 -16.44 -1.85 31.70
N LYS A 393 -16.50 -3.17 31.83
CA LYS A 393 -16.61 -3.87 33.12
C LYS A 393 -15.40 -4.75 33.39
N GLY A 394 -15.12 -4.98 34.66
CA GLY A 394 -14.13 -5.95 35.11
C GLY A 394 -12.68 -5.54 34.84
N ALA A 395 -12.37 -4.24 34.89
CA ALA A 395 -11.04 -3.70 34.62
C ALA A 395 -9.93 -4.40 35.45
N LEU A 396 -10.20 -4.71 36.73
CA LEU A 396 -9.26 -5.40 37.63
C LEU A 396 -8.86 -6.82 37.18
N PHE A 397 -9.66 -7.46 36.32
CA PHE A 397 -9.43 -8.84 35.88
C PHE A 397 -8.95 -8.92 34.43
N LYS A 398 -8.69 -7.78 33.77
CA LYS A 398 -8.16 -7.72 32.42
C LYS A 398 -6.65 -7.52 32.46
N LEU A 399 -5.93 -8.28 31.66
CA LEU A 399 -4.50 -8.06 31.39
C LEU A 399 -4.41 -7.16 30.15
N SER A 400 -3.62 -6.08 30.24
CA SER A 400 -3.39 -5.13 29.14
C SER A 400 -2.51 -5.72 28.05
#